data_AF-V5GYB7-F1
#
_entry.id   AF-V5GYB7-F1
#
_cell.length_a   1.000
_cell.length_b   1.000
_cell.length_c   1.000
_cell.angle_alpha   90.00
_cell.angle_beta   90.00
_cell.angle_gamma   90.00
#
_symmetry.space_group_name_H-M   'P 1'
#
loop_
_entity.id
_entity.type
_entity.pdbx_description
1 polymer ?
#
loop_
_entity_poly.entity_id
_entity_poly.type
_entity_poly.pdbx_seq_one_letter_code
_entity_poly.pdbx_strand_id
1 'polypeptide(L)'
;TIFSDMGDFPFNSVWDFFPGIMDNEERMLNRDLCLLTASFVKQSVVKQVLTEGERYVMTISPVLTFSQQSMYDIVNNLGSLAARFIFRPIEDSAYFYFTQMIKRDVPLKSQEQKHISESAEVLAQLSKVVMSIGLVVVVFGQAYSYTVLYLYGGPKLVENNLTA
;
A
#
# COMPACT_ATOMS: atom_id res chain seq x y z
N THR A 1 -16.49 22.18 48.24
CA THR A 1 -17.27 21.01 47.76
C THR A 1 -16.96 20.69 46.30
N ILE A 2 -15.67 20.64 45.91
CA ILE A 2 -15.22 20.34 44.52
C ILE A 2 -14.20 19.17 44.51
N PHE A 3 -14.06 18.44 45.62
CA PHE A 3 -13.08 17.35 45.76
C PHE A 3 -13.70 16.01 46.17
N SER A 4 -15.02 15.85 46.01
CA SER A 4 -15.76 14.68 46.47
C SER A 4 -16.12 13.68 45.36
N ASP A 5 -15.54 13.83 44.16
CA ASP A 5 -15.99 13.11 42.95
C ASP A 5 -14.81 12.48 42.17
N MET A 6 -13.74 12.13 42.88
CA MET A 6 -12.60 11.37 42.32
C MET A 6 -12.72 9.85 42.58
N GLY A 7 -13.95 9.34 42.69
CA GLY A 7 -14.23 7.91 42.87
C GLY A 7 -14.71 7.17 41.62
N ASP A 8 -14.89 7.87 40.49
CA ASP A 8 -15.67 7.37 39.35
C ASP A 8 -14.83 7.00 38.10
N PHE A 9 -13.54 6.75 38.28
CA PHE A 9 -12.71 6.20 37.20
C PHE A 9 -12.75 4.66 37.22
N PRO A 10 -13.29 4.00 36.18
CA PRO A 10 -13.47 2.54 36.16
C PRO A 10 -12.17 1.75 35.93
N PHE A 11 -11.00 2.40 35.96
CA PHE A 11 -9.71 1.80 35.66
C PHE A 11 -8.79 1.95 36.87
N ASN A 12 -8.56 0.85 37.59
CA ASN A 12 -7.67 0.84 38.75
C ASN A 12 -6.26 0.35 38.40
N SER A 13 -6.06 -0.16 37.18
CA SER A 13 -4.77 -0.66 36.72
C SER A 13 -4.51 -0.36 35.25
N VAL A 14 -3.24 -0.15 34.90
CA VAL A 14 -2.77 -0.03 33.51
C VAL A 14 -3.03 -1.31 32.69
N TRP A 15 -3.21 -2.43 33.40
CA TRP A 15 -3.59 -3.72 32.82
C TRP A 15 -5.08 -3.83 32.47
N ASP A 16 -5.95 -2.98 33.05
CA ASP A 16 -7.38 -2.90 32.66
C ASP A 16 -7.57 -2.24 31.29
N PHE A 17 -6.51 -1.60 30.76
CA PHE A 17 -6.50 -1.02 29.42
C PHE A 17 -6.18 -2.05 28.33
N PHE A 18 -5.63 -3.20 28.70
CA PHE A 18 -5.43 -4.30 27.78
C PHE A 18 -6.73 -5.11 27.68
N PRO A 19 -7.12 -5.59 26.49
CA PRO A 19 -8.29 -6.46 26.33
C PRO A 19 -8.05 -7.79 27.05
N GLY A 20 -8.35 -7.82 28.34
CA GLY A 20 -8.35 -9.01 29.18
C GLY A 20 -9.59 -9.84 28.90
N ILE A 21 -9.47 -11.16 29.05
CA ILE A 21 -10.59 -12.10 29.02
C ILE A 21 -11.49 -11.77 30.21
N MET A 22 -12.49 -10.93 29.97
CA MET A 22 -13.52 -10.61 30.93
C MET A 22 -14.54 -11.74 30.88
N ASP A 23 -14.66 -12.50 31.97
CA ASP A 23 -15.59 -13.61 32.12
C ASP A 23 -17.02 -13.05 32.23
N ASN A 24 -17.57 -12.60 31.11
CA ASN A 24 -18.97 -12.19 30.99
C ASN A 24 -19.74 -13.36 30.35
N GLU A 25 -20.74 -13.88 31.08
CA GLU A 25 -21.59 -15.03 30.70
C GLU A 25 -22.49 -14.79 29.48
N GLU A 26 -22.50 -13.57 28.93
CA GLU A 26 -23.18 -13.30 27.67
C GLU A 26 -22.28 -13.76 26.50
N ARG A 27 -22.85 -14.43 25.48
CA ARG A 27 -22.11 -14.84 24.28
C ARG A 27 -21.57 -13.61 23.52
N MET A 28 -20.45 -13.05 23.97
CA MET A 28 -19.95 -11.73 23.57
C MET A 28 -18.97 -11.74 22.38
N LEU A 29 -18.81 -12.88 21.69
CA LEU A 29 -18.08 -12.93 20.42
C LEU A 29 -19.04 -13.23 19.28
N ASN A 30 -19.47 -12.17 18.60
CA ASN A 30 -20.22 -12.31 17.36
C ASN A 30 -19.36 -13.06 16.34
N ARG A 31 -19.82 -14.24 15.92
CA ARG A 31 -19.10 -15.10 14.98
C ARG A 31 -18.86 -14.40 13.63
N ASP A 32 -19.76 -13.52 13.20
CA ASP A 32 -19.60 -12.76 11.97
C ASP A 32 -18.48 -11.73 12.11
N LEU A 33 -18.37 -11.05 13.27
CA LEU A 33 -17.25 -10.15 13.56
C LEU A 33 -15.92 -10.90 13.67
N CYS A 34 -15.92 -12.09 14.28
CA CYS A 34 -14.73 -12.93 14.36
C CYS A 34 -14.29 -13.40 12.96
N LEU A 35 -15.23 -13.82 12.10
CA LEU A 35 -14.97 -14.22 10.72
C LEU A 35 -14.44 -13.05 9.87
N LEU A 36 -15.03 -11.86 10.05
CA LEU A 36 -14.59 -10.64 9.37
C LEU A 36 -13.18 -10.24 9.83
N THR A 37 -12.91 -10.31 11.13
CA THR A 37 -11.59 -10.02 11.71
C THR A 37 -10.54 -11.02 11.20
N ALA A 38 -10.86 -12.32 11.17
CA ALA A 38 -9.99 -13.34 10.60
C ALA A 38 -9.70 -13.08 9.11
N SER A 39 -10.70 -12.59 8.36
CA SER A 39 -10.54 -12.21 6.95
C SER A 39 -9.61 -11.02 6.79
N PHE A 40 -9.73 -9.99 7.63
CA PHE A 40 -8.81 -8.86 7.64
C PHE A 40 -7.40 -9.24 8.07
N VAL A 41 -7.24 -10.10 9.08
CA VAL A 41 -5.92 -10.61 9.50
C VAL A 41 -5.26 -11.37 8.36
N LYS A 42 -6.00 -12.26 7.67
CA LYS A 42 -5.48 -12.97 6.48
C LYS A 42 -5.04 -11.98 5.39
N GLN A 43 -5.86 -10.97 5.10
CA GLN A 43 -5.52 -9.95 4.11
C GLN A 43 -4.28 -9.13 4.51
N SER A 44 -4.15 -8.79 5.80
CA SER A 44 -3.02 -8.05 6.36
C SER A 44 -1.74 -8.86 6.32
N VAL A 45 -1.78 -10.15 6.65
CA VAL A 45 -0.60 -11.05 6.52
C VAL A 45 -0.14 -11.13 5.07
N VAL A 46 -1.07 -11.29 4.13
CA VAL A 46 -0.73 -11.31 2.70
C VAL A 46 -0.10 -9.98 2.27
N LYS A 47 -0.67 -8.84 2.68
CA LYS A 47 -0.09 -7.52 2.42
C LYS A 47 1.31 -7.38 3.03
N GLN A 48 1.49 -7.83 4.26
CA GLN A 48 2.77 -7.75 4.96
C GLN A 48 3.84 -8.55 4.23
N VAL A 49 3.53 -9.77 3.81
CA VAL A 49 4.47 -10.59 3.03
C VAL A 49 4.76 -9.97 1.66
N LEU A 50 3.77 -9.39 0.98
CA LEU A 50 4.00 -8.72 -0.31
C LEU A 50 4.82 -7.43 -0.18
N THR A 51 4.74 -6.74 0.96
CA THR A 51 5.38 -5.43 1.16
C THR A 51 6.77 -5.56 1.79
N GLU A 52 6.92 -6.45 2.78
CA GLU A 52 8.16 -6.67 3.52
C GLU A 52 8.87 -7.99 3.14
N GLY A 53 8.30 -8.76 2.22
CA GLY A 53 8.89 -10.03 1.74
C GLY A 53 10.31 -9.85 1.20
N GLU A 54 10.54 -8.72 0.54
CA GLU A 54 11.86 -8.32 0.07
C GLU A 54 12.88 -8.16 1.22
N ARG A 55 12.50 -7.53 2.33
CA ARG A 55 13.36 -7.40 3.52
C ARG A 55 13.64 -8.74 4.19
N TYR A 56 12.68 -9.66 4.19
CA TYR A 56 12.91 -11.03 4.66
C TYR A 56 13.95 -11.74 3.81
N VAL A 57 13.89 -11.61 2.48
CA VAL A 57 14.89 -12.19 1.56
C VAL A 57 16.27 -11.58 1.79
N MET A 58 16.37 -10.25 1.95
CA MET A 58 17.65 -9.58 2.25
C MET A 58 18.25 -10.01 3.60
N THR A 59 17.43 -10.35 4.59
CA THR A 59 17.90 -10.81 5.91
C THR A 59 18.40 -12.26 5.86
N ILE A 60 17.76 -13.10 5.05
CA ILE A 60 18.09 -14.53 4.94
C ILE A 60 19.28 -14.78 3.99
N SER A 61 19.51 -13.89 3.02
CA SER A 61 20.63 -13.96 2.08
C SER A 61 21.66 -12.86 2.37
N PRO A 62 22.84 -13.17 2.96
CA PRO A 62 23.83 -12.18 3.37
C PRO A 62 24.68 -11.70 2.18
N VAL A 63 24.04 -11.42 1.03
CA VAL A 63 24.72 -11.10 -0.23
C VAL A 63 25.00 -9.60 -0.39
N LEU A 64 24.31 -8.73 0.35
CA LEU A 64 24.49 -7.26 0.26
C LEU A 64 25.20 -6.67 1.49
N THR A 65 26.12 -5.74 1.24
CA THR A 65 26.73 -4.91 2.29
C THR A 65 25.71 -3.91 2.84
N PHE A 66 25.81 -3.52 4.12
CA PHE A 66 24.93 -2.51 4.75
C PHE A 66 24.77 -1.22 3.94
N SER A 67 25.82 -0.80 3.21
CA SER A 67 25.78 0.38 2.33
C SER A 67 24.84 0.20 1.13
N GLN A 68 24.83 -0.98 0.51
CA GLN A 68 23.97 -1.27 -0.65
C GLN A 68 22.52 -1.43 -0.22
N GLN A 69 22.26 -2.02 0.95
CA GLN A 69 20.93 -2.10 1.53
C GLN A 69 20.36 -0.70 1.82
N SER A 70 21.18 0.19 2.38
CA SER A 70 20.78 1.58 2.65
C SER A 70 20.43 2.35 1.38
N MET A 71 21.20 2.19 0.29
CA MET A 71 20.84 2.79 -1.00
C MET A 71 19.56 2.18 -1.58
N TYR A 72 19.41 0.87 -1.49
CA TYR A 72 18.23 0.18 -1.97
C TYR A 72 16.96 0.71 -1.28
N ASP A 73 16.97 0.83 0.06
CA ASP A 73 15.83 1.37 0.82
C ASP A 73 15.46 2.80 0.37
N ILE A 74 16.46 3.65 0.10
CA ILE A 74 16.25 5.01 -0.41
C ILE A 74 15.58 4.98 -1.79
N VAL A 75 16.11 4.16 -2.71
CA VAL A 75 15.59 4.04 -4.07
C VAL A 75 14.18 3.43 -4.08
N ASN A 76 13.92 2.43 -3.24
CA ASN A 76 12.62 1.79 -3.13
C ASN A 76 11.56 2.79 -2.62
N ASN A 77 11.88 3.55 -1.58
CA ASN A 77 10.97 4.58 -1.06
C ASN A 77 10.70 5.67 -2.13
N LEU A 78 11.76 6.21 -2.75
CA LEU A 78 11.63 7.25 -3.77
C LEU A 78 10.90 6.77 -5.03
N GLY A 79 11.25 5.59 -5.53
CA GLY A 79 10.63 4.96 -6.69
C GLY A 79 9.15 4.71 -6.47
N SER A 80 8.78 4.19 -5.29
CA SER A 80 7.38 3.98 -4.94
C SER A 80 6.59 5.30 -4.83
N LEU A 81 7.23 6.38 -4.38
CA LEU A 81 6.62 7.71 -4.29
C LEU A 81 6.43 8.32 -5.69
N ALA A 82 7.44 8.27 -6.56
CA ALA A 82 7.35 8.72 -7.95
C ALA A 82 6.25 7.96 -8.72
N ALA A 83 6.19 6.63 -8.56
CA ALA A 83 5.13 5.81 -9.15
C ALA A 83 3.73 6.25 -8.67
N ARG A 84 3.58 6.53 -7.36
CA ARG A 84 2.31 7.05 -6.83
C ARG A 84 1.94 8.41 -7.42
N PHE A 85 2.88 9.33 -7.57
CA PHE A 85 2.60 10.64 -8.17
C PHE A 85 2.08 10.54 -9.61
N ILE A 86 2.58 9.56 -10.38
CA ILE A 86 2.16 9.36 -11.77
C ILE A 86 0.84 8.59 -11.84
N PHE A 87 0.74 7.44 -11.16
CA PHE A 87 -0.38 6.53 -11.35
C PHE A 87 -1.61 6.87 -10.52
N ARG A 88 -1.47 7.51 -9.36
CA ARG A 88 -2.61 7.86 -8.51
C ARG A 88 -3.63 8.80 -9.17
N PRO A 89 -3.25 9.92 -9.81
CA PRO A 89 -4.23 10.76 -10.49
C PRO A 89 -4.92 10.05 -11.67
N ILE A 90 -4.20 9.15 -12.34
CA ILE A 90 -4.75 8.32 -13.43
C ILE A 90 -5.79 7.34 -12.86
N GLU A 91 -5.48 6.67 -11.75
CA GLU A 91 -6.37 5.75 -11.05
C GLU A 91 -7.64 6.46 -10.55
N ASP A 92 -7.49 7.60 -9.89
CA ASP A 92 -8.62 8.39 -9.37
C ASP A 92 -9.55 8.85 -10.52
N SER A 93 -8.97 9.30 -11.64
CA SER A 93 -9.73 9.71 -12.83
C SER A 93 -10.44 8.53 -13.49
N ALA A 94 -9.78 7.39 -13.62
CA ALA A 94 -10.36 6.18 -14.18
C ALA A 94 -11.49 5.64 -13.30
N TYR A 95 -11.29 5.61 -11.98
CA TYR A 95 -12.31 5.20 -11.02
C TYR A 95 -13.56 6.07 -11.13
N PHE A 96 -13.38 7.39 -11.18
CA PHE A 96 -14.49 8.33 -11.37
C PHE A 96 -15.23 8.08 -12.68
N TYR A 97 -14.53 7.86 -13.79
CA TYR A 97 -15.14 7.57 -15.09
C TYR A 97 -15.96 6.26 -15.08
N PHE A 98 -15.37 5.16 -14.60
CA PHE A 98 -16.03 3.85 -14.62
C PHE A 98 -17.21 3.75 -13.67
N THR A 99 -17.17 4.44 -12.52
CA THR A 99 -18.31 4.48 -11.59
C THR A 99 -19.51 5.23 -12.17
N GLN A 100 -19.30 6.17 -13.10
CA GLN A 100 -20.38 6.84 -13.82
C GLN A 100 -20.92 6.02 -15.00
N MET A 101 -20.06 5.30 -15.73
CA MET A 101 -20.48 4.55 -16.92
C MET A 101 -21.05 3.16 -16.62
N ILE A 102 -20.64 2.53 -15.51
CA ILE A 102 -21.04 1.15 -15.17
C ILE A 102 -21.74 1.13 -13.82
N LYS A 103 -23.04 0.76 -13.82
CA LYS A 103 -23.78 0.53 -12.56
C LYS A 103 -23.44 -0.87 -12.02
N ARG A 104 -23.05 -0.96 -10.75
CA ARG A 104 -22.64 -2.24 -10.14
C ARG A 104 -23.79 -3.21 -9.87
N ASP A 105 -24.97 -2.68 -9.59
CA ASP A 105 -26.13 -3.47 -9.12
C ASP A 105 -27.03 -4.00 -10.23
N VAL A 106 -26.65 -3.78 -11.50
CA VAL A 106 -27.49 -4.09 -12.66
C VAL A 106 -26.72 -5.03 -13.60
N PRO A 107 -27.27 -6.18 -14.00
CA PRO A 107 -26.57 -7.11 -14.87
C PRO A 107 -26.23 -6.47 -16.23
N LEU A 108 -25.02 -6.72 -16.73
CA LEU A 108 -24.46 -6.13 -17.97
C LEU A 108 -25.40 -6.23 -19.19
N LYS A 109 -26.23 -7.29 -19.27
CA LYS A 109 -27.19 -7.50 -20.36
C LYS A 109 -28.39 -6.55 -20.32
N SER A 110 -28.69 -5.96 -19.16
CA SER A 110 -29.78 -5.01 -18.95
C SER A 110 -29.31 -3.55 -18.92
N GLN A 111 -28.01 -3.33 -19.08
CA GLN A 111 -27.41 -1.99 -19.15
C GLN A 111 -27.28 -1.56 -20.61
N GLU A 112 -27.16 -0.25 -20.82
CA GLU A 112 -26.93 0.31 -22.13
C GLU A 112 -25.62 -0.21 -22.73
N GLN A 113 -25.76 -1.00 -23.79
CA GLN A 113 -24.65 -1.69 -24.45
C GLN A 113 -23.61 -0.71 -25.02
N LYS A 114 -24.03 0.51 -25.34
CA LYS A 114 -23.17 1.62 -25.77
C LYS A 114 -22.20 2.05 -24.67
N HIS A 115 -22.69 2.29 -23.45
CA HIS A 115 -21.87 2.67 -22.30
C HIS A 115 -20.86 1.58 -21.91
N ILE A 116 -21.25 0.30 -22.04
CA ILE A 116 -20.33 -0.84 -21.80
C ILE A 116 -19.24 -0.89 -22.86
N SER A 117 -19.60 -0.78 -24.15
CA SER A 117 -18.63 -0.78 -25.25
C SER A 117 -17.63 0.36 -25.13
N GLU A 118 -18.12 1.57 -24.84
CA GLU A 118 -17.28 2.76 -24.64
C GLU A 118 -16.37 2.61 -23.42
N SER A 119 -16.86 2.04 -22.32
CA SER A 119 -16.03 1.74 -21.14
C SER A 119 -14.93 0.73 -21.45
N ALA A 120 -15.22 -0.31 -22.24
CA ALA A 120 -14.23 -1.30 -22.63
C ALA A 120 -13.13 -0.69 -23.52
N GLU A 121 -13.51 0.21 -24.43
CA GLU A 121 -12.56 0.95 -25.28
C GLU A 121 -11.66 1.86 -24.44
N VAL A 122 -12.24 2.65 -23.53
CA VAL A 122 -11.48 3.53 -22.63
C VAL A 122 -10.55 2.72 -21.73
N LEU A 123 -10.97 1.57 -21.22
CA LEU A 123 -10.11 0.68 -20.43
C LEU A 123 -8.91 0.17 -21.26
N ALA A 124 -9.14 -0.22 -22.51
CA ALA A 124 -8.08 -0.66 -23.40
C ALA A 124 -7.10 0.48 -23.72
N GLN A 125 -7.59 1.70 -23.94
CA GLN A 125 -6.76 2.88 -24.15
C GLN A 125 -5.95 3.23 -22.89
N LEU A 126 -6.59 3.25 -21.72
CA LEU A 126 -5.94 3.51 -20.44
C LEU A 126 -4.81 2.51 -20.17
N SER A 127 -5.07 1.22 -20.39
CA SER A 127 -4.06 0.16 -20.24
C SER A 127 -2.86 0.36 -21.17
N LYS A 128 -3.10 0.74 -22.44
CA LYS A 128 -2.02 1.07 -23.39
C LYS A 128 -1.18 2.26 -22.92
N VAL A 129 -1.83 3.31 -22.40
CA VAL A 129 -1.13 4.50 -21.86
C VAL A 129 -0.26 4.11 -20.66
N VAL A 130 -0.82 3.42 -19.67
CA VAL A 130 -0.07 2.97 -18.49
C VAL A 130 1.11 2.07 -18.87
N MET A 131 0.90 1.15 -19.82
CA MET A 131 1.97 0.29 -20.33
C MET A 131 3.07 1.09 -21.05
N SER A 132 2.70 2.10 -21.84
CA SER A 132 3.66 2.96 -22.53
C SER A 132 4.53 3.76 -21.56
N ILE A 133 3.93 4.33 -20.50
CA ILE A 133 4.65 5.02 -19.42
C ILE A 133 5.60 4.03 -18.73
N GLY A 134 5.12 2.83 -18.42
CA GLY A 134 5.94 1.76 -17.82
C GLY A 134 7.14 1.41 -18.69
N LEU A 135 6.97 1.27 -20.01
CA LEU A 135 8.06 0.98 -20.95
C LEU A 135 9.11 2.10 -20.99
N VAL A 136 8.68 3.38 -20.98
CA VAL A 136 9.59 4.52 -20.89
C VAL A 136 10.41 4.45 -19.60
N VAL A 137 9.78 4.17 -18.46
CA VAL A 137 10.46 4.02 -17.18
C VAL A 137 11.44 2.85 -17.19
N VAL A 138 11.09 1.72 -17.81
CA VAL A 138 12.00 0.56 -17.89
C VAL A 138 13.23 0.87 -18.75
N VAL A 139 13.05 1.48 -19.92
CA VAL A 139 14.15 1.78 -20.86
C VAL A 139 15.08 2.86 -20.32
N PHE A 140 14.51 3.96 -19.83
CA PHE A 140 15.28 5.13 -19.40
C PHE A 140 15.65 5.10 -17.91
N GLY A 141 14.90 4.36 -17.09
CA GLY A 141 15.13 4.27 -15.66
C GLY A 141 16.53 3.76 -15.36
N GLN A 142 16.94 2.63 -15.95
CA GLN A 142 18.28 2.09 -15.73
C GLN A 142 19.40 3.07 -16.16
N ALA A 143 19.24 3.73 -17.32
CA ALA A 143 20.25 4.64 -17.85
C ALA A 143 20.41 5.91 -17.00
N TYR A 144 19.32 6.45 -16.45
CA TYR A 144 19.33 7.71 -15.68
C TYR A 144 19.33 7.53 -14.17
N SER A 145 19.21 6.30 -13.64
CA SER A 145 19.21 6.00 -12.20
C SER A 145 20.36 6.70 -11.46
N TYR A 146 21.59 6.62 -11.98
CA TYR A 146 22.76 7.26 -11.35
C TYR A 146 22.65 8.79 -11.27
N THR A 147 22.11 9.43 -12.32
CA THR A 147 21.95 10.89 -12.36
C THR A 147 20.87 11.34 -11.36
N VAL A 148 19.77 10.59 -11.27
CA VAL A 148 18.69 10.85 -10.33
C VAL A 148 19.15 10.67 -8.88
N LEU A 149 19.90 9.59 -8.59
CA LEU A 149 20.48 9.39 -7.25
C LEU A 149 21.50 10.48 -6.91
N TYR A 150 22.35 10.89 -7.86
CA TYR A 150 23.32 11.95 -7.64
C TYR A 150 22.64 13.30 -7.35
N LEU A 151 21.58 13.63 -8.08
CA LEU A 151 20.79 14.84 -7.87
C LEU A 151 20.13 14.86 -6.47
N TYR A 152 19.67 13.70 -5.99
CA TYR A 152 18.99 13.57 -4.70
C TYR A 152 19.95 13.50 -3.51
N GLY A 153 20.99 12.67 -3.61
CA GLY A 153 21.90 12.32 -2.51
C GLY A 153 23.23 13.05 -2.48
N GLY A 154 23.55 13.81 -3.54
CA GLY A 154 24.84 14.47 -3.71
C GLY A 154 26.02 13.49 -3.87
N PRO A 155 27.26 14.01 -3.95
CA PRO A 155 28.46 13.22 -4.20
C PRO A 155 28.74 12.17 -3.11
N LYS A 156 28.31 12.40 -1.86
CA LYS A 156 28.58 11.48 -0.73
C LYS A 156 27.83 10.13 -0.81
N LEU A 157 26.74 10.03 -1.59
CA LEU A 157 26.08 8.75 -1.87
C LEU A 157 26.68 8.04 -3.10
N VAL A 158 27.33 8.79 -4.00
CA VAL A 158 27.90 8.26 -5.25
C VAL A 158 29.37 7.85 -5.10
N GLU A 159 30.19 8.60 -4.35
CA GLU A 159 31.61 8.29 -4.14
C GLU A 159 31.84 6.95 -3.44
N ASN A 160 30.98 6.56 -2.50
CA ASN A 160 31.09 5.26 -1.81
C ASN A 160 30.86 4.04 -2.72
N ASN A 161 30.37 4.22 -3.95
CA ASN A 161 30.19 3.15 -4.94
C ASN A 161 31.35 3.06 -5.96
N LEU A 162 32.27 4.03 -5.98
CA LEU A 162 33.42 4.05 -6.89
C LEU A 162 34.74 3.64 -6.21
N THR A 163 34.78 3.57 -4.87
CA THR A 163 35.96 3.16 -4.09
C THR A 163 35.80 1.82 -3.37
N ALA A 164 34.79 1.01 -3.71
CA ALA A 164 34.58 -0.34 -3.18
C ALA A 164 34.47 -1.36 -4.31
#